data_AF-A0A9E0INK8-F1
#
_entry.id   AF-A0A9E0INK8-F1
#
_cell.length_a   1.000
_cell.length_b   1.000
_cell.length_c   1.000
_cell.angle_alpha   90.00
_cell.angle_beta   90.00
_cell.angle_gamma   90.00
#
_symmetry.space_group_name_H-M   'P 1'
#
loop_
_entity.id
_entity.type
_entity.pdbx_description
1 polymer ?
#
loop_
_entity_poly.entity_id
_entity_poly.type
_entity_poly.pdbx_seq_one_letter_code
_entity_poly.pdbx_strand_id
1 'polypeptide(L)' 'MRSLALALALLLGVGAGSGCVVVRAHQRENLARRSMTQDRDAGEARFGQHQTGSREGADGGTGEPGGGCGCN' A
#
# COMPACT_ATOMS: atom_id res chain seq x y z
N MET A 1 3.53 10.25 33.18
CA MET A 1 2.74 9.19 32.49
C MET A 1 1.54 9.75 31.72
N ARG A 2 0.61 10.49 32.36
CA ARG A 2 -0.56 11.08 31.68
C ARG A 2 -0.23 12.06 30.53
N SER A 3 0.80 12.88 30.72
CA SER A 3 1.29 13.82 29.69
C SER A 3 1.89 13.11 28.47
N LEU A 4 2.54 11.96 28.70
CA LEU A 4 3.14 11.15 27.64
C LEU A 4 2.05 10.46 26.79
N ALA A 5 1.00 9.96 27.46
CA ALA A 5 -0.15 9.36 26.81
C ALA A 5 -0.93 10.37 25.94
N LEU A 6 -1.09 11.62 26.42
CA LEU A 6 -1.72 12.69 25.65
C LEU A 6 -0.90 13.10 24.41
N ALA A 7 0.43 13.18 24.55
CA ALA A 7 1.31 13.48 23.42
C ALA A 7 1.25 12.37 22.35
N LEU A 8 1.23 11.10 22.75
CA LEU A 8 1.12 9.96 21.85
C LEU A 8 -0.23 9.93 21.12
N ALA A 9 -1.32 10.20 21.84
CA ALA A 9 -2.67 10.29 21.25
C ALA A 9 -2.78 11.42 20.21
N LEU A 10 -2.15 12.56 20.46
CA LEU A 10 -2.13 13.68 19.52
C LEU A 10 -1.34 13.33 18.25
N LEU A 11 -0.19 12.67 18.39
CA LEU A 11 0.62 12.20 17.26
C LEU A 11 -0.14 11.19 16.38
N LEU A 12 -0.84 10.23 16.99
CA LEU A 12 -1.66 9.24 16.27
C LEU A 12 -2.88 9.89 15.57
N GLY A 13 -3.49 10.91 16.19
CA GLY A 13 -4.66 11.58 15.63
C GLY A 13 -4.39 12.39 14.36
N VAL A 14 -3.19 13.01 14.25
CA VAL A 14 -2.83 13.85 13.08
C VAL A 14 -2.66 13.02 11.80
N GLY A 15 -2.19 11.78 11.89
CA GLY A 15 -1.96 10.92 10.72
C GLY A 15 -3.22 10.32 10.10
N ALA A 16 -4.27 10.09 10.91
CA ALA A 16 -5.43 9.29 10.54
C ALA A 16 -6.25 9.86 9.37
N GLY A 17 -6.20 11.16 9.11
CA GLY A 17 -6.96 11.81 8.03
C GLY A 17 -6.22 11.95 6.69
N SER A 18 -4.92 11.63 6.64
CA SER A 18 -4.06 11.98 5.49
C SER A 18 -3.92 10.88 4.43
N GLY A 19 -4.43 9.66 4.68
CA GLY A 19 -4.18 8.50 3.82
C GLY A 19 -5.11 8.37 2.61
N CYS A 20 -6.34 8.89 2.66
CA CYS A 20 -7.37 8.65 1.66
C CYS A 20 -7.60 9.85 0.72
N VAL A 21 -6.52 10.36 0.11
CA VAL A 21 -6.62 11.47 -0.85
C VAL A 21 -6.81 10.94 -2.27
N VAL A 22 -7.96 11.27 -2.88
CA VAL A 22 -8.22 11.04 -4.30
C VAL A 22 -7.51 12.12 -5.11
N VAL A 23 -6.45 11.75 -5.83
CA VAL A 23 -5.69 12.64 -6.72
C VAL A 23 -6.15 12.50 -8.17
N ARG A 24 -6.02 13.57 -8.95
CA ARG A 24 -6.31 13.53 -10.40
C ARG A 24 -5.27 12.66 -11.11
N ALA A 25 -5.66 12.02 -12.22
CA ALA A 25 -4.79 11.11 -12.97
C ALA A 25 -3.42 11.73 -13.34
N HIS A 26 -3.40 12.99 -13.79
CA HIS A 26 -2.15 13.69 -14.14
C HIS A 26 -1.21 13.89 -12.94
N GLN A 27 -1.73 13.98 -11.70
CA GLN A 27 -0.88 14.11 -10.52
C GLN A 27 -0.08 12.82 -10.22
N ARG A 28 -0.42 11.70 -10.87
CA ARG A 28 0.28 10.40 -10.78
C ARG A 28 1.19 10.11 -11.97
N GLU A 29 1.39 11.07 -12.88
CA GLU A 29 2.12 10.87 -14.14
C GLU A 29 3.54 10.33 -13.97
N ASN A 30 4.24 10.71 -12.90
CA ASN A 30 5.60 10.23 -12.62
C ASN A 30 5.63 8.72 -12.38
N LEU A 31 4.64 8.17 -11.68
CA LEU A 31 4.52 6.74 -11.39
C LEU A 31 3.95 5.94 -12.57
N ALA A 32 3.33 6.60 -13.55
CA ALA A 32 2.76 5.97 -14.74
C ALA A 32 3.80 5.67 -15.84
N ARG A 33 5.07 6.05 -15.65
CA ARG A 33 6.14 5.81 -16.62
C ARG A 33 6.39 4.31 -16.78
N ARG A 34 6.61 3.84 -18.02
CA ARG A 34 6.91 2.42 -18.33
C ARG A 34 8.14 1.88 -17.59
N SER A 35 9.09 2.74 -17.22
CA SER A 35 10.26 2.37 -16.42
C SER A 35 9.94 2.06 -14.96
N MET A 36 8.78 2.49 -14.47
CA MET A 36 8.30 2.29 -13.09
C MET A 36 7.22 1.19 -13.00
N THR A 37 6.88 0.54 -14.12
CA THR A 37 6.01 -0.65 -14.13
C THR A 37 6.75 -1.85 -13.53
N GLN A 38 6.16 -2.46 -12.49
CA GLN A 38 6.68 -3.65 -11.84
C GLN A 38 6.29 -4.96 -12.55
N ASP A 39 5.18 -4.98 -13.29
CA ASP A 39 4.67 -6.16 -13.99
C ASP A 39 4.96 -6.08 -15.49
N ARG A 40 6.25 -6.14 -15.85
CA ARG A 40 6.67 -6.15 -17.27
C ARG A 40 6.65 -7.57 -17.83
N ASP A 41 6.79 -8.57 -16.96
CA ASP A 41 6.67 -9.99 -17.24
C ASP A 41 5.67 -10.60 -16.25
N ALA A 42 4.57 -11.12 -16.80
CA ALA A 42 3.47 -11.66 -16.00
C ALA A 42 3.86 -12.92 -15.21
N GLY A 43 4.85 -13.68 -15.67
CA GLY A 43 5.37 -14.85 -14.98
C GLY A 43 6.18 -14.45 -13.76
N GLU A 44 7.08 -13.48 -13.92
CA GLU A 44 7.89 -12.92 -12.83
C GLU A 44 6.99 -12.26 -11.77
N ALA A 45 5.99 -11.48 -12.20
CA ALA A 45 5.06 -10.84 -11.29
C ALA A 45 4.29 -11.86 -10.44
N ARG A 46 3.74 -12.92 -11.05
CA ARG A 46 3.04 -13.98 -10.32
C ARG A 46 3.95 -14.70 -9.33
N PHE A 47 5.18 -15.02 -9.74
CA PHE A 47 6.13 -15.68 -8.86
C PHE A 47 6.50 -14.81 -7.65
N GLY A 48 6.80 -13.53 -7.88
CA GLY A 48 7.11 -12.58 -6.81
C GLY A 48 5.95 -12.41 -5.83
N GLN A 49 4.72 -12.29 -6.33
CA GLN A 49 3.54 -12.22 -5.48
C GLN A 49 3.35 -13.48 -4.65
N HIS A 50 3.52 -14.67 -5.24
CA HIS A 50 3.37 -15.92 -4.50
C HIS A 50 4.43 -16.07 -3.40
N GLN A 51 5.67 -15.64 -3.68
CA GLN A 51 6.75 -15.62 -2.70
C GLN A 51 6.46 -14.66 -1.54
N THR A 52 6.11 -13.41 -1.83
CA THR A 52 5.87 -12.38 -0.82
C THR A 52 4.58 -12.64 -0.04
N GLY A 53 3.50 -13.06 -0.70
CA GLY A 53 2.26 -13.50 -0.04
C GLY A 53 2.51 -14.65 0.94
N SER A 54 3.22 -15.70 0.52
CA SER A 54 3.52 -16.85 1.38
C SER A 54 4.42 -16.53 2.58
N ARG A 55 5.32 -15.55 2.45
CA ARG A 55 6.29 -15.21 3.50
C ARG A 55 5.81 -14.12 4.44
N GLU A 56 5.03 -13.17 3.92
CA GLU A 56 4.73 -11.91 4.60
C GLU A 56 3.21 -11.69 4.79
N GLY A 57 2.36 -12.55 4.25
CA GLY A 57 0.90 -12.35 4.27
C GLY A 57 0.45 -11.12 3.49
N ALA A 58 1.25 -10.72 2.49
CA ALA A 58 1.11 -9.47 1.75
C ALA A 58 0.26 -9.61 0.47
N ASP A 59 -0.82 -10.38 0.54
CA ASP A 59 -1.73 -10.60 -0.58
C ASP A 59 -2.56 -9.33 -0.88
N GLY A 60 -2.85 -9.07 -2.17
CA GLY A 60 -3.81 -8.03 -2.60
C GLY A 60 -3.24 -6.70 -3.10
N GLY A 61 -1.91 -6.52 -3.09
CA GLY A 61 -1.25 -5.31 -3.59
C GLY A 61 -1.22 -5.17 -5.13
N THR A 62 -1.43 -6.26 -5.86
CA THR A 62 -1.22 -6.34 -7.32
C THR A 62 -2.45 -6.77 -8.12
N GLY A 63 -3.64 -6.81 -7.52
CA GLY A 63 -4.89 -7.11 -8.24
C GLY A 63 -5.34 -8.57 -8.29
N GLU A 64 -4.79 -9.43 -7.42
CA GLU A 64 -5.34 -10.77 -7.16
C GLU A 64 -6.76 -10.65 -6.54
N PRO A 65 -7.70 -11.60 -6.76
CA PRO A 65 -9.00 -11.65 -6.08
C PRO A 65 -8.83 -11.86 -4.57
N GLY A 66 -8.55 -10.77 -3.86
CA GLY A 66 -8.21 -10.72 -2.44
C GLY A 66 -7.52 -9.39 -2.15
N GLY A 67 -8.25 -8.29 -2.37
CA GLY A 67 -7.70 -6.94 -2.38
C GLY A 67 -7.28 -6.40 -1.01
N GLY A 68 -6.33 -5.44 -1.05
CA GLY A 68 -5.74 -4.78 0.10
C GLY A 68 -6.70 -4.25 1.18
N CYS A 69 -6.24 -4.44 2.42
CA CYS A 69 -6.74 -4.16 3.79
C CYS A 69 -6.37 -5.36 4.66
N GLY A 70 -6.26 -6.56 4.07
CA GLY A 70 -6.10 -7.82 4.81
C GLY A 70 -7.37 -8.21 5.59
N CYS A 71 -8.50 -7.60 5.25
CA CYS A 71 -9.78 -7.76 5.92
C CYS A 71 -10.66 -8.67 5.06
N ASN A 72 -10.57 -9.99 5.24
CA ASN A 72 -11.66 -10.89 4.89
C ASN A 72 -12.80 -10.72 5.91
#